data_AF-X8BF01-F1
#
_entry.id   AF-X8BF01-F1
#
_cell.length_a   1.000
_cell.length_b   1.000
_cell.length_c   1.000
_cell.angle_alpha   90.00
_cell.angle_beta   90.00
_cell.angle_gamma   90.00
#
_symmetry.space_group_name_H-M   'P 1'
#
loop_
_entity.id
_entity.type
_entity.pdbx_description
1 polymer ?
#
loop_
_entity_poly.entity_id
_entity_poly.type
_entity_poly.pdbx_seq_one_letter_code
_entity_poly.pdbx_strand_id
1 'polypeptide(L)'
;MTVTVPTGVPADDVVDVVSTLIRFDTTNTGEPETTKGEAECARWVADQLDQAGYRVEYVESDAPGAAMCSPGWRGRTAHAVRC
;
A
#
# COMPACT_ATOMS: atom_id res chain seq x y z
N MET A 1 -0.63 19.14 -20.90
CA MET A 1 0.02 17.83 -20.69
C MET A 1 -1.09 16.80 -20.69
N THR A 2 -1.10 15.86 -21.64
CA THR A 2 -2.20 14.89 -21.79
C THR A 2 -1.66 13.51 -21.45
N VAL A 3 -2.32 12.83 -20.51
CA VAL A 3 -1.99 11.44 -20.14
C VAL A 3 -2.88 10.53 -20.98
N THR A 4 -2.26 9.68 -21.80
CA THR A 4 -2.96 8.63 -22.54
C THR A 4 -3.01 7.38 -21.68
N VAL A 5 -4.21 6.99 -21.24
CA VAL A 5 -4.43 5.73 -20.51
C VAL A 5 -4.69 4.61 -21.53
N PRO A 6 -3.95 3.48 -21.49
CA PRO A 6 -4.19 2.38 -22.41
C PRO A 6 -5.60 1.79 -22.21
N THR A 7 -6.28 1.51 -23.32
CA THR A 7 -7.61 0.88 -23.32
C THR A 7 -7.52 -0.54 -22.76
N GLY A 8 -8.40 -0.85 -21.79
CA GLY A 8 -8.43 -2.15 -21.09
C GLY A 8 -7.95 -2.11 -19.65
N VAL A 9 -7.38 -0.99 -19.18
CA VAL A 9 -7.22 -0.74 -17.75
C VAL A 9 -8.57 -0.24 -17.20
N PRO A 10 -9.12 -0.83 -16.12
CA PRO A 10 -10.32 -0.30 -15.48
C PRO A 10 -9.96 1.02 -14.79
N ALA A 11 -10.02 2.12 -15.56
CA ALA A 11 -9.60 3.43 -15.11
C ALA A 11 -10.43 3.89 -13.89
N ASP A 12 -11.71 3.53 -13.84
CA ASP A 12 -12.60 3.84 -12.72
C ASP A 12 -12.11 3.19 -11.41
N ASP A 13 -11.73 1.91 -11.44
CA ASP A 13 -11.18 1.20 -10.27
C ASP A 13 -9.89 1.87 -9.76
N VAL A 14 -9.02 2.31 -10.69
CA VAL A 14 -7.78 3.02 -10.34
C VAL A 14 -8.10 4.38 -9.71
N VAL A 15 -9.06 5.11 -10.26
CA VAL A 15 -9.50 6.41 -9.72
C VAL A 15 -10.03 6.23 -8.30
N ASP A 16 -10.82 5.20 -8.03
CA ASP A 16 -11.37 4.94 -6.69
C ASP A 16 -10.28 4.59 -5.67
N VAL A 17 -9.34 3.71 -6.04
CA VAL A 17 -8.23 3.33 -5.17
C VAL A 17 -7.33 4.54 -4.88
N VAL A 18 -6.90 5.27 -5.92
CA VAL A 18 -6.02 6.44 -5.75
C VAL A 18 -6.73 7.53 -4.96
N SER A 19 -8.01 7.80 -5.24
CA SER A 19 -8.80 8.78 -4.50
C SER A 19 -8.89 8.43 -3.01
N THR A 20 -8.98 7.14 -2.68
CA THR A 20 -8.98 6.69 -1.28
C THR A 20 -7.60 6.86 -0.64
N LEU A 21 -6.53 6.46 -1.33
CA LEU A 21 -5.16 6.57 -0.84
C LEU A 21 -4.75 8.01 -0.49
N ILE A 22 -5.05 8.98 -1.36
CA ILE A 22 -4.67 10.39 -1.13
C ILE A 22 -5.40 11.05 0.06
N ARG A 23 -6.45 10.42 0.61
CA ARG A 23 -7.21 10.94 1.75
C ARG A 23 -6.63 10.49 3.08
N PHE A 24 -5.79 9.46 3.12
CA PHE A 24 -5.03 9.14 4.32
C PHE A 24 -4.00 10.24 4.57
N ASP A 25 -3.93 10.72 5.81
CA ASP A 25 -2.86 11.60 6.26
C ASP A 25 -1.59 10.78 6.52
N THR A 26 -0.95 10.31 5.45
CA THR A 26 0.35 9.60 5.49
C THR A 26 1.52 10.58 5.45
N THR A 27 1.42 11.69 6.19
CA THR A 27 2.49 12.69 6.24
C THR A 27 3.72 12.04 6.87
N ASN A 28 4.73 11.76 6.04
CA ASN A 28 6.03 11.28 6.48
C ASN A 28 6.94 12.49 6.75
N THR A 29 7.35 12.62 8.00
CA THR A 29 8.18 13.75 8.46
C THR A 29 9.65 13.40 8.56
N GLY A 30 10.04 12.16 8.24
CA GLY A 30 11.36 11.60 8.51
C GLY A 30 11.58 11.19 9.96
N GLU A 31 10.74 11.65 10.90
CA GLU A 31 10.80 11.30 12.31
C GLU A 31 9.63 10.37 12.69
N PRO A 32 9.88 9.19 13.28
CA PRO A 32 8.84 8.19 13.51
C PRO A 32 7.71 8.69 14.42
N GLU A 33 8.06 9.54 15.37
CA GLU A 33 7.15 10.13 16.38
C GLU A 33 6.13 11.09 15.78
N THR A 34 6.44 11.68 14.62
CA THR A 34 5.59 12.67 13.94
C THR A 34 5.02 12.17 12.62
N THR A 35 5.45 11.00 12.15
CA THR A 35 4.81 10.28 11.04
C THR A 35 3.44 9.75 11.47
N LYS A 36 2.45 9.93 10.60
CA LYS A 36 1.04 9.60 10.85
C LYS A 36 0.48 8.74 9.73
N GLY A 37 -0.61 8.03 10.03
CA GLY A 37 -1.47 7.40 9.02
C GLY A 37 -0.88 6.26 8.19
N GLU A 38 0.45 6.08 8.16
CA GLU A 38 1.11 5.03 7.37
C GLU A 38 0.65 3.63 7.79
N ALA A 39 0.55 3.37 9.11
CA ALA A 39 0.06 2.09 9.61
C ALA A 39 -1.40 1.80 9.23
N GLU A 40 -2.26 2.80 9.25
CA GLU A 40 -3.67 2.67 8.87
C GLU A 40 -3.82 2.45 7.36
N CYS A 41 -3.15 3.29 6.56
CA CYS A 41 -3.12 3.19 5.11
C CYS A 41 -2.56 1.83 4.66
N ALA A 42 -1.47 1.36 5.27
CA ALA A 42 -0.88 0.07 4.97
C ALA A 42 -1.84 -1.09 5.27
N ARG A 43 -2.57 -1.06 6.39
CA ARG A 43 -3.60 -2.07 6.70
C ARG A 43 -4.73 -2.07 5.68
N TRP A 44 -5.21 -0.89 5.28
CA TRP A 44 -6.23 -0.79 4.23
C TRP A 44 -5.73 -1.39 2.90
N VAL A 45 -4.50 -1.08 2.49
CA VAL A 45 -3.90 -1.68 1.29
C VAL A 45 -3.76 -3.20 1.40
N ALA A 46 -3.40 -3.71 2.59
CA ALA A 46 -3.33 -5.15 2.84
C ALA A 46 -4.69 -5.84 2.62
N ASP A 47 -5.77 -5.25 3.13
CA ASP A 47 -7.13 -5.78 2.95
C ASP A 47 -7.56 -5.77 1.48
N GLN A 48 -7.22 -4.71 0.72
CA GLN A 48 -7.52 -4.66 -0.72
C GLN A 48 -6.75 -5.74 -1.49
N LEU A 49 -5.50 -5.99 -1.12
CA LEU A 49 -4.66 -7.02 -1.73
C LEU A 49 -5.14 -8.44 -1.36
N ASP A 50 -5.58 -8.68 -0.13
CA ASP A 50 -6.14 -9.97 0.26
C ASP A 50 -7.44 -10.27 -0.50
N GLN A 51 -8.33 -9.28 -0.64
CA GLN A 51 -9.53 -9.38 -1.48
C GLN A 51 -9.21 -9.68 -2.95
N ALA A 52 -8.09 -9.15 -3.46
CA ALA A 52 -7.59 -9.46 -4.80
C ALA A 52 -6.89 -10.83 -4.90
N GLY A 53 -6.82 -11.59 -3.81
CA GLY A 53 -6.25 -12.95 -3.79
C GLY A 53 -4.75 -13.01 -3.55
N TYR A 54 -4.13 -11.93 -3.06
CA TYR A 54 -2.74 -11.96 -2.60
C TYR A 54 -2.65 -12.50 -1.17
N ARG A 55 -1.47 -12.98 -0.80
CA ARG A 55 -1.04 -13.09 0.60
C ARG A 55 -0.26 -11.83 0.93
N VAL A 56 -0.60 -11.16 2.02
CA VAL A 56 0.08 -9.93 2.42
C VAL A 56 0.82 -10.15 3.73
N GLU A 57 2.06 -9.68 3.79
CA GLU A 57 2.82 -9.56 5.02
C GLU A 57 2.90 -8.09 5.41
N TYR A 58 2.41 -7.78 6.61
CA TYR A 58 2.59 -6.48 7.23
C TYR A 58 3.95 -6.45 7.94
N VAL A 59 4.78 -5.48 7.57
CA VAL A 59 6.12 -5.29 8.11
C VAL A 59 6.17 -3.91 8.73
N GLU A 60 6.40 -3.85 10.04
CA GLU A 60 6.85 -2.61 10.68
C GLU A 60 8.33 -2.45 10.39
N SER A 61 8.71 -1.28 9.88
CA SER A 61 10.11 -0.89 9.75
C SER A 61 10.74 -0.81 11.15
N ASP A 62 12.07 -0.87 11.24
CA ASP A 62 12.78 -0.78 12.53
C ASP A 62 12.54 0.56 13.27
N ALA A 63 11.89 1.51 12.60
CA ALA A 63 11.30 2.72 13.18
C ALA A 63 9.80 2.51 13.51
N PRO A 64 9.37 2.65 14.77
CA PRO A 64 7.97 2.51 15.17
C PRO A 64 7.05 3.45 14.37
N GLY A 65 6.02 2.90 13.73
CA GLY A 65 5.03 3.69 12.97
C GLY A 65 5.26 3.76 11.45
N ALA A 66 6.42 3.34 10.95
CA ALA A 66 6.69 3.23 9.52
C ALA A 66 6.30 1.84 9.00
N ALA A 67 5.15 1.73 8.36
CA ALA A 67 4.58 0.43 7.97
C ALA A 67 4.67 0.18 6.46
N MET A 68 5.02 -1.05 6.09
CA MET A 68 5.04 -1.52 4.71
C MET A 68 4.26 -2.83 4.55
N CYS A 69 3.51 -2.95 3.46
CA CYS A 69 2.88 -4.21 3.07
C CYS A 69 3.60 -4.81 1.87
N SER A 70 3.95 -6.09 1.94
CA SER A 70 4.53 -6.81 0.81
C SER A 70 3.56 -7.88 0.28
N PRO A 71 3.16 -7.82 -1.00
CA PRO A 71 2.29 -8.83 -1.61
C PRO A 71 3.09 -10.05 -2.10
N GLY A 72 2.62 -11.24 -1.74
CA GLY A 72 2.97 -12.52 -2.36
C GLY A 72 1.77 -13.12 -3.09
N TRP A 73 2.00 -13.71 -4.26
CA TRP A 73 0.95 -14.44 -4.96
C TRP A 73 0.55 -15.70 -4.18
N ARG A 74 -0.75 -16.02 -4.05
CA ARG A 74 -1.20 -17.30 -3.46
C ARG A 74 -0.64 -18.46 -4.29
N GLY A 75 0.44 -19.08 -3.78
CA GLY A 75 1.21 -20.14 -4.47
C GLY A 75 2.73 -19.93 -4.49
N ARG A 76 3.25 -18.73 -4.15
CA ARG A 76 4.67 -18.48 -3.91
C ARG A 76 4.82 -17.59 -2.68
N THR A 77 5.53 -18.07 -1.66
CA THR A 77 5.94 -17.24 -0.52
C THR A 77 6.85 -16.14 -1.03
N ALA A 78 6.39 -14.88 -0.96
CA ALA A 78 7.28 -13.75 -1.14
C ALA A 78 8.27 -13.77 0.03
N HIS A 79 9.55 -13.96 -0.25
CA HIS A 79 10.58 -13.72 0.75
C HIS A 79 10.57 -12.21 1.00
N ALA A 80 10.09 -11.78 2.17
CA ALA A 80 10.32 -10.43 2.64
C ALA A 80 11.83 -10.18 2.61
N VAL A 81 12.28 -9.39 1.64
CA VAL A 81 13.66 -8.89 1.59
C VAL A 81 13.78 -7.95 2.77
N ARG A 82 14.49 -8.40 3.80
CA ARG A 82 14.98 -7.56 4.88
C ARG A 82 15.82 -6.44 4.25
N CYS A 83 15.37 -5.20 4.39
CA CYS A 83 16.29 -4.07 4.40
C CYS A 83 17.11 -4.11 5.70
#